data_AF-A0A1G9IIH1-F1
#
_entry.id   AF-A0A1G9IIH1-F1
#
_cell.length_a   1.000
_cell.length_b   1.000
_cell.length_c   1.000
_cell.angle_alpha   90.00
_cell.angle_beta   90.00
_cell.angle_gamma   90.00
#
_symmetry.space_group_name_H-M   'P 1'
#
loop_
_entity.id
_entity.type
_entity.pdbx_description
1 polymer ?
#
loop_
_entity_poly.entity_id
_entity_poly.type
_entity_poly.pdbx_seq_one_letter_code
_entity_poly.pdbx_strand_id
1 'polypeptide(L)'
;MRFTVAIAAAALMSLPTATLAKSPADIADLVGARAPGAESEMQSRGYVDVGGNNTWWNAGTKTCVRVHVSQGHYSAISQIKPSACGQGSGKSTPCPPDLSQADLYKHPGCSL
;
A
#
# COMPACT_ATOMS: atom_id res chain seq x y z
N MET A 1 -37.79 -53.07 18.97
CA MET A 1 -36.31 -53.09 18.88
C MET A 1 -35.90 -52.91 17.42
N ARG A 2 -35.35 -51.74 17.08
CA ARG A 2 -34.28 -51.48 16.10
C ARG A 2 -34.21 -49.97 15.86
N PHE A 3 -33.24 -49.36 16.53
CA PHE A 3 -32.86 -47.96 16.42
C PHE A 3 -32.24 -47.70 15.05
N THR A 4 -32.71 -46.69 14.33
CA THR A 4 -31.97 -46.13 13.17
C THR A 4 -31.50 -44.73 13.51
N VAL A 5 -30.18 -44.61 13.43
CA VAL A 5 -29.29 -43.54 13.88
C VAL A 5 -29.41 -42.29 13.01
N ALA A 6 -29.22 -41.15 13.67
CA ALA A 6 -29.21 -39.80 13.13
C ALA A 6 -28.06 -39.51 12.15
N ILE A 7 -28.29 -38.62 11.19
CA ILE A 7 -27.22 -37.80 10.58
C ILE A 7 -27.76 -36.37 10.43
N ALA A 8 -27.49 -35.54 11.44
CA ALA A 8 -27.66 -34.09 11.34
C ALA A 8 -26.45 -33.52 10.59
N ALA A 9 -26.59 -33.30 9.28
CA ALA A 9 -25.58 -32.64 8.46
C ALA A 9 -25.64 -31.11 8.69
N ALA A 10 -24.95 -30.61 9.71
CA ALA A 10 -24.72 -29.19 9.89
C ALA A 10 -23.63 -28.73 8.92
N ALA A 11 -24.04 -28.28 7.72
CA ALA A 11 -23.15 -27.66 6.76
C ALA A 11 -22.75 -26.26 7.24
N LEU A 12 -21.59 -26.15 7.89
CA LEU A 12 -20.92 -24.89 8.19
C LEU A 12 -20.47 -24.25 6.88
N MET A 13 -21.27 -23.35 6.32
CA MET A 13 -20.88 -22.53 5.17
C MET A 13 -19.80 -21.54 5.61
N SER A 14 -18.55 -21.82 5.22
CA SER A 14 -17.42 -20.89 5.33
C SER A 14 -17.64 -19.71 4.38
N LEU A 15 -18.05 -18.56 4.92
CA LEU A 15 -18.12 -17.30 4.19
C LEU A 15 -16.70 -16.84 3.85
N PRO A 16 -16.40 -16.51 2.57
CA PRO A 16 -15.11 -15.92 2.23
C PRO A 16 -15.09 -14.50 2.78
N THR A 17 -14.21 -14.23 3.74
CA THR A 17 -13.97 -12.86 4.21
C THR A 17 -13.26 -12.09 3.11
N ALA A 18 -14.01 -11.30 2.34
CA ALA A 18 -13.43 -10.35 1.40
C ALA A 18 -12.69 -9.28 2.19
N THR A 19 -11.35 -9.32 2.16
CA THR A 19 -10.52 -8.26 2.70
C THR A 19 -10.56 -7.08 1.75
N LEU A 20 -11.53 -6.18 1.92
CA LEU A 20 -11.53 -4.88 1.25
C LEU A 20 -10.30 -4.12 1.76
N ALA A 21 -9.40 -3.74 0.86
CA ALA A 21 -8.30 -2.83 1.18
C ALA A 21 -8.91 -1.51 1.64
N LYS A 22 -9.00 -1.32 2.96
CA LYS A 22 -9.72 -0.20 3.56
C LYS A 22 -8.93 1.08 3.37
N SER A 23 -9.62 2.12 2.88
CA SER A 23 -9.06 3.47 2.83
C SER A 23 -8.73 3.94 4.25
N PRO A 24 -7.57 4.58 4.48
CA PRO A 24 -7.24 5.19 5.76
C PRO A 24 -8.33 6.19 6.19
N ALA A 25 -8.67 6.20 7.48
CA ALA A 25 -9.82 6.94 7.98
C ALA A 25 -9.72 8.45 7.77
N ASP A 26 -8.50 8.99 7.74
CA ASP A 26 -8.16 10.39 7.53
C ASP A 26 -8.37 10.87 6.08
N ILE A 27 -8.56 9.97 5.12
CA ILE A 27 -8.79 10.31 3.70
C ILE A 27 -9.91 9.47 3.05
N ALA A 28 -10.64 8.67 3.84
CA ALA A 28 -11.72 7.83 3.34
C ALA A 28 -12.90 8.64 2.78
N ASP A 29 -13.09 9.86 3.29
CA ASP A 29 -14.09 10.83 2.83
C ASP A 29 -13.82 11.37 1.41
N LEU A 30 -12.58 11.25 0.92
CA LEU A 30 -12.22 11.69 -0.41
C LEU A 30 -12.66 10.72 -1.51
N VAL A 31 -13.14 9.51 -1.15
CA VAL A 31 -13.73 8.58 -2.13
C VAL A 31 -15.02 9.19 -2.68
N GLY A 32 -15.09 9.31 -4.00
CA GLY A 32 -16.17 9.97 -4.75
C GLY A 32 -15.92 11.44 -5.04
N ALA A 33 -14.92 12.08 -4.41
CA ALA A 33 -14.59 13.48 -4.67
C ALA A 33 -13.93 13.67 -6.05
N ARG A 34 -14.10 14.86 -6.63
CA ARG A 34 -13.46 15.24 -7.90
C ARG A 34 -11.96 15.34 -7.72
N ALA A 35 -11.18 14.75 -8.63
CA ALA A 35 -9.74 14.57 -8.46
C ALA A 35 -8.98 15.86 -8.07
N PRO A 36 -9.13 17.02 -8.76
CA PRO A 36 -8.35 18.20 -8.41
C PRO A 36 -8.59 18.73 -6.99
N GLY A 37 -9.84 18.63 -6.50
CA GLY A 37 -10.19 19.02 -5.13
C GLY A 37 -9.68 18.01 -4.11
N ALA A 38 -9.82 16.71 -4.43
CA ALA A 38 -9.32 15.64 -3.58
C ALA A 38 -7.78 15.64 -3.46
N GLU A 39 -7.06 15.98 -4.53
CA GLU A 39 -5.60 16.15 -4.52
C GLU A 39 -5.18 17.31 -3.60
N SER A 40 -5.91 18.42 -3.64
CA SER A 40 -5.68 19.55 -2.74
C SER A 40 -5.92 19.16 -1.27
N GLU A 41 -6.97 18.38 -1.00
CA GLU A 41 -7.26 17.83 0.33
C GLU A 41 -6.23 16.80 0.80
N MET A 42 -5.73 15.95 -0.10
CA MET A 42 -4.63 15.03 0.21
C MET A 42 -3.40 15.81 0.68
N GLN A 43 -3.03 16.87 -0.05
CA GLN A 43 -1.89 17.73 0.29
C GLN A 43 -2.10 18.46 1.62
N SER A 44 -3.29 19.02 1.87
CA SER A 44 -3.60 19.71 3.12
C SER A 44 -3.51 18.78 4.34
N ARG A 45 -3.78 17.49 4.14
CA ARG A 45 -3.69 16.42 5.15
C ARG A 45 -2.29 15.79 5.26
N GLY A 46 -1.30 16.33 4.55
CA GLY A 46 0.10 15.93 4.65
C GLY A 46 0.49 14.72 3.78
N TYR A 47 -0.34 14.36 2.80
CA TYR A 47 0.06 13.41 1.77
C TYR A 47 0.79 14.13 0.64
N VAL A 48 1.89 13.53 0.20
CA VAL A 48 2.68 13.97 -0.96
C VAL A 48 2.64 12.92 -2.05
N ASP A 49 2.49 13.35 -3.30
CA ASP A 49 2.65 12.46 -4.45
C ASP A 49 4.13 12.04 -4.55
N VAL A 50 4.36 10.73 -4.51
CA VAL A 50 5.70 10.11 -4.52
C VAL A 50 5.90 9.19 -5.71
N GLY A 51 4.96 9.14 -6.65
CA GLY A 51 5.08 8.31 -7.82
C GLY A 51 3.90 8.52 -8.75
N GLY A 52 4.21 8.81 -10.02
CA GLY A 52 3.29 9.19 -11.11
C GLY A 52 2.25 8.16 -11.55
N ASN A 53 1.68 7.42 -10.60
CA ASN A 53 0.56 6.51 -10.73
C ASN A 53 -0.39 6.70 -9.53
N ASN A 54 -0.68 7.96 -9.22
CA ASN A 54 -1.52 8.41 -8.11
C ASN A 54 -1.14 7.75 -6.77
N THR A 55 0.15 7.68 -6.48
CA THR A 55 0.68 7.05 -5.27
C THR A 55 1.12 8.13 -4.29
N TRP A 56 0.56 8.11 -3.10
CA TRP A 56 0.69 9.17 -2.11
C TRP A 56 1.27 8.65 -0.81
N TRP A 57 2.17 9.44 -0.23
CA TRP A 57 2.85 9.15 1.01
C TRP A 57 2.54 10.19 2.08
N ASN A 58 2.17 9.74 3.26
CA ASN A 58 2.11 10.58 4.45
C ASN A 58 3.27 10.22 5.38
N ALA A 59 4.22 11.14 5.53
CA ALA A 59 5.42 10.91 6.34
C ALA A 59 5.15 10.88 7.86
N GLY A 60 4.08 11.55 8.31
CA GLY A 60 3.66 11.60 9.71
C GLY A 60 3.01 10.30 10.16
N THR A 61 2.12 9.74 9.33
CA THR A 61 1.43 8.46 9.63
C THR A 61 2.15 7.23 9.07
N LYS A 62 3.22 7.41 8.29
CA LYS A 62 3.92 6.36 7.54
C LYS A 62 2.99 5.56 6.62
N THR A 63 1.96 6.23 6.10
CA THR A 63 0.93 5.60 5.27
C THR A 63 1.23 5.83 3.79
N CYS A 64 1.24 4.74 3.04
CA CYS A 64 1.34 4.76 1.59
C CYS A 64 -0.01 4.34 0.99
N VAL A 65 -0.58 5.15 0.12
CA VAL A 65 -1.86 4.85 -0.55
C VAL A 65 -1.74 4.98 -2.06
N ARG A 66 -2.56 4.21 -2.77
CA ARG A 66 -2.81 4.37 -4.19
C ARG A 66 -4.24 4.83 -4.40
N VAL A 67 -4.39 5.86 -5.21
CA VAL A 67 -5.69 6.39 -5.61
C VAL A 67 -6.05 5.83 -6.99
N HIS A 68 -7.27 5.35 -7.10
CA HIS A 68 -7.87 4.97 -8.38
C HIS A 68 -8.80 6.08 -8.84
N VAL A 69 -8.47 6.71 -9.97
CA VAL A 69 -9.31 7.76 -10.56
C VAL A 69 -10.15 7.16 -11.67
N SER A 70 -11.46 7.38 -11.63
CA SER A 70 -12.41 7.00 -12.67
C SER A 70 -13.39 8.13 -12.92
N GLN A 71 -13.66 8.44 -14.19
CA GLN A 71 -14.54 9.55 -14.59
C GLN A 71 -14.17 10.90 -13.94
N GLY A 72 -12.87 11.14 -13.67
CA GLY A 72 -12.39 12.36 -13.01
C GLY A 72 -12.66 12.44 -11.49
N HIS A 73 -13.06 11.34 -10.86
CA HIS A 73 -13.31 11.23 -9.43
C HIS A 73 -12.46 10.12 -8.80
N TYR A 74 -12.19 10.22 -7.50
CA TYR A 74 -11.53 9.17 -6.74
C TYR A 74 -12.49 7.99 -6.56
N SER A 75 -12.34 6.95 -7.36
CA SER A 75 -13.17 5.75 -7.28
C SER A 75 -12.81 4.85 -6.09
N ALA A 76 -11.54 4.82 -5.70
CA ALA A 76 -11.07 4.10 -4.52
C ALA A 76 -9.73 4.65 -4.02
N ILE A 77 -9.49 4.50 -2.73
CA ILE A 77 -8.19 4.74 -2.11
C ILE A 77 -7.79 3.48 -1.38
N SER A 78 -6.66 2.89 -1.75
CA SER A 78 -6.17 1.64 -1.15
C SER A 78 -4.82 1.86 -0.48
N GLN A 79 -4.71 1.46 0.79
CA GLN A 79 -3.42 1.43 1.47
C GLN A 79 -2.56 0.31 0.87
N ILE A 80 -1.31 0.65 0.55
CA ILE A 80 -0.31 -0.27 0.01
C ILE A 80 0.95 -0.26 0.88
N LYS A 81 1.91 -1.14 0.56
CA LYS A 81 3.17 -1.23 1.33
C LYS A 81 3.98 0.08 1.19
N PRO A 82 4.62 0.57 2.27
CA PRO A 82 5.50 1.75 2.21
C PRO A 82 6.57 1.69 1.12
N SER A 83 7.11 0.50 0.82
CA SER A 83 8.09 0.31 -0.25
C SER A 83 7.59 0.74 -1.63
N ALA A 84 6.28 0.69 -1.88
CA ALA A 84 5.68 1.16 -3.13
C ALA A 84 5.68 2.70 -3.25
N CYS A 85 5.79 3.41 -2.13
CA CYS A 85 6.01 4.86 -2.05
C CYS A 85 7.51 5.23 -2.03
N GLY A 86 8.40 4.28 -2.34
CA GLY A 86 9.86 4.46 -2.18
C GLY A 86 10.32 4.44 -0.72
N GLN A 87 9.41 4.17 0.22
CA GLN A 87 9.69 4.09 1.65
C GLN A 87 9.96 2.64 2.02
N GLY A 88 11.03 2.11 1.45
CA GLY A 88 11.65 0.88 1.94
C GLY A 88 12.86 1.26 2.78
N SER A 89 13.25 0.38 3.70
CA SER A 89 14.65 0.28 4.06
C SER A 89 15.39 -0.08 2.77
N GLY A 90 15.74 0.92 1.95
CA GLY A 90 16.78 0.76 0.98
C GLY A 90 17.91 0.16 1.78
N LYS A 91 18.25 -1.10 1.50
CA LYS A 91 19.53 -1.59 1.93
C LYS A 91 20.52 -0.78 1.11
N SER A 92 20.83 0.43 1.58
CA SER A 92 22.18 0.93 1.49
C SER A 92 22.98 -0.13 2.22
N THR A 93 23.31 -1.21 1.50
CA THR A 93 24.41 -2.07 1.89
C THR A 93 25.54 -1.06 2.01
N PRO A 94 26.02 -0.79 3.24
CA PRO A 94 27.10 0.17 3.41
C PRO A 94 28.23 -0.32 2.53
N CYS A 95 28.75 0.58 1.70
CA CYS A 95 29.91 0.31 0.89
C CYS A 95 31.02 -0.24 1.83
N PRO A 96 31.56 -1.44 1.58
CA PRO A 96 32.57 -2.03 2.45
C PRO A 96 33.71 -1.03 2.70
N PRO A 97 34.21 -0.91 3.94
CA PRO A 97 35.27 0.06 4.26
C PRO A 97 36.60 -0.24 3.56
N ASP A 98 36.76 -1.44 2.98
CA ASP A 98 37.92 -1.87 2.20
C ASP A 98 37.70 -1.85 0.68
N LEU A 99 36.64 -1.18 0.19
CA LEU A 99 36.38 -1.06 -1.24
C LEU A 99 37.57 -0.47 -2.00
N SER A 100 38.04 -1.20 -2.99
CA SER A 100 39.03 -0.73 -3.96
C SER A 100 38.39 -0.45 -5.32
N GLN A 101 39.09 0.28 -6.20
CA GLN A 101 38.65 0.52 -7.58
C GLN A 101 38.31 -0.79 -8.33
N ALA A 102 38.97 -1.90 -7.97
CA ALA A 102 38.74 -3.21 -8.59
C ALA A 102 37.40 -3.84 -8.18
N ASP A 103 36.82 -3.44 -7.05
CA ASP A 103 35.58 -4.01 -6.50
C ASP A 103 34.33 -3.27 -6.99
N LEU A 104 34.50 -2.07 -7.58
CA LEU A 104 33.38 -1.26 -8.08
C LEU A 104 32.48 -2.00 -9.08
N TYR A 105 33.01 -2.96 -9.85
CA TYR A 105 32.18 -3.75 -10.77
C TYR A 105 31.21 -4.69 -10.04
N LYS A 106 31.54 -5.14 -8.82
CA LYS A 106 30.68 -5.99 -7.98
C LYS A 106 29.71 -5.19 -7.12
N HIS A 107 29.95 -3.89 -6.97
CA HIS A 107 29.18 -3.00 -6.08
C HIS A 107 28.58 -1.82 -6.86
N PRO A 108 27.61 -2.07 -7.75
CA PRO A 108 26.93 -1.00 -8.48
C PRO A 108 26.19 -0.10 -7.47
N GLY A 109 26.65 1.16 -7.34
CA GLY A 109 26.12 2.14 -6.39
C GLY A 109 27.11 2.63 -5.34
N CYS A 110 28.31 2.04 -5.26
CA CYS A 110 29.41 2.55 -4.44
C CYS A 110 30.37 3.41 -5.27
N SER A 111 30.83 4.53 -4.70
CA SER A 111 31.93 5.35 -5.21
C SER A 111 33.06 5.42 -4.17
N LEU A 112 34.33 5.51 -4.62
CA LEU A 112 35.48 5.77 -3.74
C LEU A 112 35.49 7.20 -3.22
#